data_AF-A0A7X2M657-F1
#
_entry.id   AF-A0A7X2M657-F1
#
_cell.length_a   1.000
_cell.length_b   1.000
_cell.length_c   1.000
_cell.angle_alpha   90.00
_cell.angle_beta   90.00
_cell.angle_gamma   90.00
#
_symmetry.space_group_name_H-M   'P 1'
#
loop_
_entity.id
_entity.type
_entity.pdbx_description
1 polymer ?
#
loop_
_entity_poly.entity_id
_entity_poly.type
_entity_poly.pdbx_seq_one_letter_code
_entity_poly.pdbx_strand_id
1 'polypeptide(L)'
;MKVFAIKDEEDKQLKTLAYLIYYEREKKFYIELPENADPWEVPLLLDSFVRRGEFTVNAFWSKLWVQQRIVPQDRQNLGQILKTNGLETYNEYELLMLGEGRCAQDSYYLVPLCSKVLNEQFHMRYQIKIEDVVPLEGSKLLVFFGMAMYGNVI
;
A
#
# COMPACT_ATOMS: atom_id res chain seq x y z
N MET A 1 -9.02 -9.40 1.02
CA MET A 1 -7.98 -8.41 0.66
C MET A 1 -8.53 -7.56 -0.45
N LYS A 2 -8.26 -6.27 -0.41
CA LYS A 2 -8.65 -5.30 -1.44
C LYS A 2 -7.40 -4.64 -1.99
N VAL A 3 -7.40 -4.34 -3.28
CA VAL A 3 -6.25 -3.76 -3.97
C VAL A 3 -6.72 -2.54 -4.73
N PHE A 4 -5.94 -1.48 -4.68
CA PHE A 4 -6.22 -0.22 -5.35
C PHE A 4 -4.95 0.27 -6.05
N ALA A 5 -5.08 0.78 -7.28
CA ALA A 5 -4.06 1.59 -7.90
C ALA A 5 -4.07 2.98 -7.26
N ILE A 6 -2.88 3.48 -6.91
CA ILE A 6 -2.64 4.89 -6.61
C ILE A 6 -2.28 5.57 -7.93
N LYS A 7 -3.08 6.57 -8.29
CA LYS A 7 -2.94 7.36 -9.53
C LYS A 7 -2.91 8.84 -9.20
N ASP A 8 -2.45 9.64 -10.15
CA ASP A 8 -2.46 11.10 -10.09
C ASP A 8 -3.49 11.65 -11.07
N GLU A 9 -4.35 12.56 -10.62
CA GLU A 9 -5.34 13.24 -11.49
C GLU A 9 -4.68 14.13 -12.54
N GLU A 10 -3.46 14.60 -12.29
CA GLU A 10 -2.70 15.46 -13.20
C GLU A 10 -1.99 14.66 -14.29
N ASP A 11 -1.81 13.34 -14.10
CA ASP A 11 -1.18 12.48 -15.08
C ASP A 11 -2.16 12.07 -16.21
N LYS A 12 -1.95 12.66 -17.38
CA LYS A 12 -2.73 12.36 -18.61
C LYS A 12 -2.57 10.93 -19.09
N GLN A 13 -1.49 10.24 -18.71
CA GLN A 13 -1.26 8.84 -19.10
C GLN A 13 -2.00 7.86 -18.18
N LEU A 14 -2.59 8.34 -17.08
CA LEU A 14 -3.30 7.54 -16.08
C LEU A 14 -2.43 6.37 -15.56
N LYS A 15 -1.12 6.62 -15.44
CA LYS A 15 -0.13 5.66 -14.95
C LYS A 15 -0.50 5.23 -13.54
N THR A 16 -0.23 3.97 -13.23
CA THR A 16 -0.31 3.49 -11.84
C THR A 16 1.04 3.73 -11.19
N LEU A 17 1.04 4.58 -10.16
CA LEU A 17 2.26 5.00 -9.46
C LEU A 17 2.63 4.02 -8.34
N ALA A 18 1.62 3.44 -7.69
CA ALA A 18 1.77 2.47 -6.61
C ALA A 18 0.48 1.67 -6.43
N TYR A 19 0.51 0.65 -5.57
CA TYR A 19 -0.62 -0.21 -5.23
C TYR A 19 -0.87 -0.18 -3.74
N LEU A 20 -2.05 0.23 -3.30
CA LEU A 20 -2.49 0.09 -1.92
C LEU A 20 -3.20 -1.25 -1.74
N ILE A 21 -2.69 -2.06 -0.81
CA ILE A 21 -3.26 -3.36 -0.45
C ILE A 21 -3.84 -3.26 0.96
N TYR A 22 -5.11 -3.61 1.11
CA TYR A 22 -5.79 -3.65 2.39
C TYR A 22 -6.19 -5.08 2.77
N TYR A 23 -5.66 -5.53 3.91
CA TYR A 23 -6.04 -6.78 4.54
C TYR A 23 -7.12 -6.54 5.60
N GLU A 24 -8.35 -6.88 5.23
CA GLU A 24 -9.56 -6.55 6.00
C GLU A 24 -9.60 -7.18 7.40
N ARG A 25 -9.12 -8.42 7.53
CA ARG A 25 -9.14 -9.15 8.80
C ARG A 25 -8.17 -8.53 9.80
N GLU A 26 -6.96 -8.18 9.35
CA GLU A 26 -5.90 -7.61 10.16
C GLU A 26 -6.02 -6.08 10.30
N LYS A 27 -6.89 -5.45 9.50
CA LYS A 27 -7.00 -3.99 9.33
C LYS A 27 -5.65 -3.35 9.04
N LYS A 28 -4.86 -3.98 8.16
CA LYS A 28 -3.52 -3.53 7.78
C LYS A 28 -3.45 -3.11 6.32
N PHE A 29 -2.68 -2.04 6.09
CA PHE A 29 -2.34 -1.54 4.77
C PHE A 29 -0.91 -1.94 4.42
N TYR A 30 -0.66 -2.17 3.14
CA TYR A 30 0.67 -2.27 2.56
C TYR A 30 0.68 -1.49 1.26
N ILE A 31 1.83 -0.95 0.87
CA ILE A 31 1.98 -0.28 -0.42
C ILE A 31 3.08 -1.00 -1.21
N GLU A 32 2.77 -1.32 -2.46
CA GLU A 32 3.74 -1.86 -3.41
C GLU A 32 4.02 -0.85 -4.51
N LEU A 33 5.30 -0.64 -4.79
CA LEU A 33 5.79 0.26 -5.82
C LEU A 33 6.25 -0.57 -7.03
N PRO A 34 5.98 -0.13 -8.27
CA PRO A 34 6.64 -0.69 -9.45
C PRO A 34 8.17 -0.60 -9.32
N GLU A 35 8.90 -1.58 -9.85
CA GLU A 35 10.39 -1.57 -9.83
C GLU A 35 10.98 -0.39 -10.61
N ASN A 36 10.24 0.11 -11.60
CA ASN A 36 10.58 1.28 -12.40
C ASN A 36 9.87 2.56 -11.93
N ALA A 37 9.43 2.61 -10.67
CA ALA A 37 8.83 3.81 -10.09
C ALA A 37 9.80 5.00 -10.17
N ASP A 38 9.27 6.17 -10.53
CA ASP A 38 10.04 7.42 -10.53
C ASP A 38 9.84 8.13 -9.17
N PRO A 39 10.90 8.42 -8.40
CA PRO A 39 10.81 9.19 -7.16
C PRO A 39 10.15 10.56 -7.31
N TRP A 40 10.11 11.14 -8.51
CA TRP A 40 9.51 12.45 -8.76
C TRP A 40 8.00 12.40 -9.03
N GLU A 41 7.45 11.22 -9.33
CA GLU A 41 6.02 11.04 -9.62
C GLU A 41 5.26 10.45 -8.43
N VAL A 42 5.91 9.64 -7.61
CA VAL A 42 5.26 8.99 -6.46
C VAL A 42 4.95 9.99 -5.33
N PRO A 43 3.93 9.71 -4.49
CA PRO A 43 3.67 10.51 -3.29
C PRO A 43 4.93 10.72 -2.44
N LEU A 44 5.09 11.93 -1.88
CA LEU A 44 6.29 12.36 -1.14
C LEU A 44 6.76 11.35 -0.07
N LEU A 45 5.83 10.74 0.67
CA LEU A 45 6.20 9.74 1.69
C LEU A 45 6.91 8.51 1.10
N LEU A 46 6.62 8.18 -0.17
CA LEU A 46 7.08 6.99 -0.86
C LEU A 46 8.39 7.21 -1.63
N ASP A 47 8.76 8.46 -1.95
CA ASP A 47 9.94 8.77 -2.76
C ASP A 47 11.24 8.19 -2.15
N SER A 48 11.36 8.27 -0.83
CA SER A 48 12.54 7.82 -0.10
C SER A 48 12.72 6.30 -0.18
N PHE A 49 11.63 5.54 -0.31
CA PHE A 49 11.67 4.10 -0.52
C PHE A 49 12.20 3.77 -1.91
N VAL A 50 11.68 4.46 -2.94
CA VAL A 50 12.17 4.31 -4.32
C VAL A 50 13.66 4.64 -4.41
N ARG A 51 14.11 5.74 -3.79
CA ARG A 51 15.52 6.13 -3.76
C ARG A 51 16.43 5.11 -3.07
N ARG A 52 15.91 4.31 -2.14
CA ARG A 52 16.63 3.23 -1.46
C ARG A 52 16.50 1.87 -2.19
N GLY A 53 15.75 1.79 -3.28
CA GLY A 53 15.43 0.52 -3.96
C GLY A 53 14.48 -0.37 -3.16
N GLU A 54 13.71 0.21 -2.24
CA GLU A 54 12.69 -0.47 -1.45
C GLU A 54 11.34 -0.36 -2.16
N PHE A 55 10.84 -1.45 -2.72
CA PHE A 55 9.59 -1.45 -3.49
C PHE A 55 8.38 -2.01 -2.74
N THR A 56 8.59 -2.47 -1.50
CA THR A 56 7.54 -2.93 -0.59
C THR A 56 7.58 -2.07 0.67
N VAL A 57 6.52 -1.32 0.89
CA VAL A 57 6.38 -0.43 2.04
C VAL A 57 5.60 -1.17 3.12
N ASN A 58 6.19 -1.22 4.32
CA ASN A 58 5.63 -1.97 5.44
C ASN A 58 4.34 -1.33 5.99
N ALA A 59 3.66 -2.09 6.86
CA ALA A 59 2.37 -1.68 7.40
C ALA A 59 2.37 -0.35 8.18
N PHE A 60 3.50 0.01 8.81
CA PHE A 60 3.59 1.26 9.55
C PHE A 60 3.56 2.47 8.60
N TRP A 61 4.43 2.48 7.60
CA TRP A 61 4.52 3.58 6.65
C TRP A 61 3.33 3.65 5.70
N SER A 62 2.78 2.50 5.29
CA SER A 62 1.56 2.46 4.51
C SER A 62 0.36 3.01 5.28
N LYS A 63 0.27 2.71 6.58
CA LYS A 63 -0.73 3.31 7.46
C LYS A 63 -0.56 4.83 7.56
N LEU A 64 0.67 5.31 7.72
CA LEU A 64 0.94 6.75 7.79
C LEU A 64 0.49 7.48 6.51
N TRP A 65 0.73 6.89 5.33
CA TRP A 65 0.24 7.42 4.05
C TRP A 65 -1.30 7.54 4.01
N VAL A 66 -2.01 6.52 4.50
CA VAL A 66 -3.47 6.52 4.63
C VAL A 66 -3.93 7.61 5.61
N GLN A 67 -3.25 7.75 6.75
CA GLN A 67 -3.59 8.73 7.77
C GLN A 67 -3.44 10.19 7.30
N GLN A 68 -2.52 10.46 6.38
CA GLN A 68 -2.40 11.79 5.76
C GLN A 68 -3.63 12.20 4.94
N ARG A 69 -4.48 11.24 4.53
CA ARG A 69 -5.63 11.46 3.63
C ARG A 69 -6.97 11.50 4.34
N ILE A 70 -7.03 11.01 5.57
CA ILE A 70 -8.28 10.91 6.34
C ILE A 70 -8.31 11.94 7.45
N VAL A 71 -9.51 12.17 7.99
CA VAL A 71 -9.68 13.04 9.16
C VAL A 71 -8.87 12.48 10.34
N PRO A 72 -8.01 13.28 10.99
CA PRO A 72 -7.23 12.83 12.15
C PRO A 72 -8.10 12.37 13.31
N GLN A 73 -7.61 11.39 14.07
CA GLN A 73 -8.34 10.80 15.19
C GLN A 73 -8.54 11.77 16.37
N ASP A 74 -7.68 12.78 16.50
CA ASP A 74 -7.71 13.81 17.54
C ASP A 74 -8.57 15.03 17.18
N ARG A 75 -9.30 14.99 16.05
CA ARG A 75 -10.20 16.07 15.62
C ARG A 75 -11.32 16.30 16.65
N GLN A 76 -11.45 17.53 17.14
CA GLN A 76 -12.44 17.91 18.18
C GLN A 76 -13.89 17.47 17.87
N ASN A 77 -14.32 17.53 16.61
CA ASN A 77 -15.69 17.19 16.19
C ASN A 77 -15.79 15.81 15.49
N LEU A 78 -14.85 14.89 15.75
CA LEU A 78 -14.76 13.62 15.05
C LEU A 78 -16.06 12.80 15.12
N GLY A 79 -16.68 12.69 16.29
CA GLY A 79 -17.92 11.92 16.46
C GLY A 79 -19.07 12.41 15.57
N GLN A 80 -19.20 13.73 15.38
CA GLN A 80 -20.19 14.30 14.48
C GLN A 80 -19.84 14.02 13.01
N ILE A 81 -18.56 14.13 12.64
CA ILE A 81 -18.08 13.82 11.29
C ILE A 81 -18.39 12.36 10.93
N LEU A 82 -18.08 11.42 11.83
CA LEU A 82 -18.36 10.00 11.64
C LEU A 82 -19.86 9.77 11.43
N LYS A 83 -20.70 10.29 12.33
CA LYS A 83 -22.16 10.14 12.26
C LYS A 83 -22.74 10.69 10.96
N THR A 84 -22.30 11.87 10.50
CA THR A 84 -22.76 12.48 9.24
C THR A 84 -22.42 11.61 8.02
N ASN A 85 -21.33 10.85 8.09
CA ASN A 85 -20.89 9.94 7.02
C ASN A 85 -21.39 8.49 7.23
N GLY A 86 -22.29 8.24 8.18
CA GLY A 86 -22.84 6.90 8.44
C GLY A 86 -21.85 5.94 9.12
N LEU A 87 -20.79 6.45 9.74
CA LEU A 87 -19.78 5.65 10.44
C LEU A 87 -20.06 5.62 11.93
N GLU A 88 -20.12 4.43 12.52
CA GLU A 88 -20.32 4.23 13.97
C GLU A 88 -19.02 4.46 14.77
N THR A 89 -17.89 4.08 14.18
CA THR A 89 -16.57 4.14 14.83
C THR A 89 -15.52 4.63 13.86
N TYR A 90 -14.37 5.05 14.39
CA TYR A 90 -13.24 5.46 13.56
C TYR A 90 -12.65 4.23 12.84
N ASN A 91 -12.87 4.17 11.53
CA ASN A 91 -12.36 3.12 10.66
C ASN A 91 -11.56 3.76 9.51
N GLU A 92 -10.24 3.61 9.55
CA GLU A 92 -9.33 4.26 8.60
C GLU A 92 -9.62 3.86 7.15
N TYR A 93 -9.96 2.60 6.90
CA TYR A 93 -10.31 2.15 5.56
C TYR A 93 -11.61 2.78 5.08
N GLU A 94 -12.66 2.80 5.90
CA GLU A 94 -13.95 3.38 5.51
C GLU A 94 -13.81 4.89 5.27
N LEU A 95 -13.10 5.59 6.15
CA LEU A 95 -12.79 7.02 5.99
C LEU A 95 -12.00 7.30 4.72
N LEU A 96 -11.00 6.47 4.39
CA LEU A 96 -10.22 6.60 3.17
C LEU A 96 -11.11 6.45 1.93
N MET A 97 -12.06 5.51 1.97
CA MET A 97 -12.96 5.25 0.85
C MET A 97 -14.03 6.31 0.66
N LEU A 98 -14.39 7.10 1.67
CA LEU A 98 -15.31 8.25 1.50
C LEU A 98 -14.80 9.25 0.46
N GLY A 99 -13.47 9.44 0.39
CA GLY A 99 -12.81 10.32 -0.58
C GLY A 99 -12.12 9.57 -1.72
N GLU A 100 -12.24 8.24 -1.79
CA GLU A 100 -11.47 7.39 -2.69
C GLU A 100 -9.96 7.70 -2.65
N GLY A 101 -9.44 7.94 -1.44
CA GLY A 101 -8.03 8.28 -1.21
C GLY A 101 -7.58 9.70 -1.54
N ARG A 102 -8.48 10.57 -2.00
CA ARG A 102 -8.20 11.99 -2.24
C ARG A 102 -8.02 12.76 -0.95
N CYS A 103 -7.19 13.80 -1.00
CA CYS A 103 -7.06 14.76 0.08
C CYS A 103 -6.77 16.17 -0.47
N ALA A 104 -6.75 17.17 0.41
CA ALA A 104 -6.50 18.55 -0.02
C ALA A 104 -5.01 18.88 -0.24
N GLN A 105 -4.10 17.93 0.02
CA GLN A 105 -2.65 18.17 -0.03
C GLN A 105 -2.01 17.78 -1.37
N ASP A 106 -2.63 16.86 -2.10
CA ASP A 106 -2.12 16.31 -3.34
C ASP A 106 -3.27 15.86 -4.27
N SER A 107 -2.91 15.54 -5.51
CA SER A 107 -3.84 15.12 -6.57
C SER A 107 -3.93 13.60 -6.71
N TYR A 108 -3.49 12.84 -5.70
CA TYR A 108 -3.52 11.38 -5.76
C TYR A 108 -4.88 10.80 -5.37
N TYR A 109 -5.26 9.70 -6.02
CA TYR A 109 -6.52 9.00 -5.77
C TYR A 109 -6.39 7.49 -5.96
N LEU A 110 -7.39 6.76 -5.46
CA LEU A 110 -7.46 5.30 -5.49
C LEU A 110 -8.45 4.81 -6.55
N VAL A 111 -7.99 3.86 -7.37
CA VAL A 111 -8.84 3.11 -8.31
C VAL A 111 -8.89 1.65 -7.88
N PRO A 112 -10.07 1.08 -7.58
CA PRO A 112 -10.20 -0.33 -7.22
C PRO A 112 -9.69 -1.24 -8.35
N LEU A 113 -8.92 -2.27 -7.99
CA LEU A 113 -8.42 -3.27 -8.91
C LEU A 113 -8.90 -4.68 -8.55
N CYS A 114 -8.97 -5.54 -9.55
CA CYS A 114 -9.07 -6.97 -9.31
C CYS A 114 -7.77 -7.47 -8.70
N SER A 115 -7.83 -8.26 -7.63
CA SER A 115 -6.66 -8.82 -6.94
C SER A 115 -5.75 -9.65 -7.86
N LYS A 116 -6.27 -10.19 -8.96
CA LYS A 116 -5.50 -10.93 -9.97
C LYS A 116 -4.44 -10.06 -10.66
N VAL A 117 -4.71 -8.77 -10.86
CA VAL A 117 -3.79 -7.83 -11.55
C VAL A 117 -2.50 -7.64 -10.75
N LEU A 118 -2.59 -7.65 -9.41
CA LEU A 118 -1.41 -7.55 -8.55
C LEU A 118 -0.46 -8.73 -8.76
N ASN A 119 -1.01 -9.93 -8.93
CA ASN A 119 -0.22 -11.13 -9.15
C ASN A 119 0.52 -11.08 -10.48
N GLU A 120 -0.03 -10.47 -11.53
CA GLU A 120 0.63 -10.37 -12.83
C GLU A 120 1.82 -9.40 -12.78
N GLN A 121 1.66 -8.28 -12.10
CA GLN A 121 2.72 -7.25 -12.03
C GLN A 121 3.88 -7.61 -11.10
N PHE A 122 3.58 -8.27 -9.99
CA PHE A 122 4.57 -8.58 -8.97
C PHE A 122 4.85 -10.09 -8.88
N HIS A 123 4.43 -10.85 -9.91
CA HIS A 123 4.53 -12.31 -9.95
C HIS A 123 5.93 -12.78 -9.59
N MET A 124 6.96 -12.16 -10.19
CA MET A 124 8.35 -12.54 -9.98
C MET A 124 8.81 -12.31 -8.54
N ARG A 125 8.37 -11.22 -7.89
CA ARG A 125 8.73 -10.92 -6.49
C ARG A 125 8.00 -11.83 -5.50
N TYR A 126 6.74 -12.18 -5.79
CA TYR A 126 5.94 -13.07 -4.94
C TYR A 126 6.22 -14.57 -5.15
N GLN A 127 7.00 -14.92 -6.16
CA GLN A 127 7.42 -16.30 -6.42
C GLN A 127 8.60 -16.77 -5.58
N ILE A 128 9.22 -15.88 -4.80
CA ILE A 128 10.23 -16.28 -3.82
C ILE A 128 9.52 -17.11 -2.74
N LYS A 129 9.70 -18.42 -2.80
CA LYS A 129 9.10 -19.34 -1.82
C LYS A 129 9.86 -19.21 -0.51
N ILE A 130 9.13 -19.03 0.58
CA ILE A 130 9.68 -19.25 1.91
C ILE A 130 9.83 -20.77 2.08
N GLU A 131 11.06 -21.24 2.22
CA GLU A 131 11.37 -22.65 2.43
C GLU A 131 11.26 -23.02 3.90
N ASP A 132 11.75 -22.15 4.78
CA ASP A 132 11.78 -22.39 6.22
C ASP A 132 11.77 -21.07 7.01
N VAL A 133 11.31 -21.12 8.25
CA VAL A 133 11.30 -19.99 9.19
C VAL A 133 11.73 -20.49 10.57
N VAL A 134 12.88 -19.99 11.03
CA VAL A 134 13.42 -20.31 12.36
C VAL A 134 13.19 -19.12 13.29
N PRO A 135 12.46 -19.28 14.41
CA PRO A 135 12.34 -18.22 15.41
C PRO A 135 13.66 -18.04 16.16
N LEU A 136 14.05 -16.79 16.37
CA LEU A 136 15.22 -16.39 17.15
C LEU A 136 14.79 -15.64 18.41
N GLU A 137 15.72 -15.47 19.34
CA GLU A 137 15.50 -14.63 20.52
C GLU A 137 15.20 -13.16 20.12
N GLY A 138 14.47 -12.46 20.99
CA GLY A 138 14.15 -11.04 20.79
C GLY A 138 13.14 -10.77 19.68
N SER A 139 12.22 -11.71 19.43
CA SER A 139 11.15 -11.57 18.41
C SER A 139 11.68 -11.38 16.98
N LYS A 140 12.84 -11.98 16.69
CA LYS A 140 13.45 -12.00 15.35
C LYS A 140 13.14 -13.33 14.67
N LEU A 141 13.09 -13.31 13.34
CA LEU A 141 12.90 -14.49 12.51
C LEU A 141 14.06 -14.60 11.53
N LEU A 142 14.62 -15.80 11.38
CA LEU A 142 15.47 -16.16 10.25
C LEU A 142 14.57 -16.82 9.20
N VAL A 143 14.45 -16.19 8.04
CA VAL A 143 13.59 -16.67 6.95
C VAL A 143 14.49 -17.19 5.82
N PHE A 144 14.30 -18.44 5.45
CA PHE A 144 14.99 -19.08 4.33
C PHE A 144 14.11 -18.95 3.08
N PHE A 145 14.71 -18.43 2.02
CA PHE A 145 14.05 -18.23 0.74
C PHE A 145 14.63 -19.19 -0.28
N GLY A 146 13.75 -19.96 -0.94
CA GLY A 146 14.11 -20.84 -2.03
C GLY A 146 14.30 -20.05 -3.32
N MET A 147 15.46 -20.21 -3.96
CA MET A 147 15.68 -19.67 -5.29
C MET A 147 14.82 -20.43 -6.31
N ALA A 148 13.90 -19.72 -6.96
CA ALA A 148 13.38 -20.18 -8.24
C ALA A 148 14.52 -20.06 -9.27
N MET A 149 15.30 -21.13 -9.44
CA MET A 149 16.25 -21.26 -10.54
C MET A 149 15.48 -21.26 -11.85
N TYR A 150 15.33 -20.10 -12.49
CA TYR A 150 15.04 -20.07 -13.92
C TYR A 150 16.35 -20.38 -14.65
N GLY A 151 16.63 -21.68 -14.78
CA GLY A 151 17.61 -22.16 -15.73
C GLY A 151 17.11 -21.83 -17.13
N ASN A 152 17.70 -20.82 -17.77
CA ASN A 152 17.78 -20.83 -19.22
C ASN A 152 18.67 -22.02 -19.59
N VAL A 153 18.02 -23.12 -19.99
CA VAL A 153 18.65 -24.11 -20.84
C VAL A 153 19.01 -23.39 -22.13
N ILE A 154 20.30 -23.46 -22.44
CA ILE A 154 21.03 -22.99 -23.62
C ILE A 154 20.24 -23.14 -24.92
#